data_AF-A0A2R6DEV1-F1
#
_entry.id   AF-A0A2R6DEV1-F1
#
_cell.length_a   1.000
_cell.length_b   1.000
_cell.length_c   1.000
_cell.angle_alpha   90.00
_cell.angle_beta   90.00
_cell.angle_gamma   90.00
#
_symmetry.space_group_name_H-M   'P 1'
#
loop_
_entity.id
_entity.type
_entity.pdbx_description
1 polymer ?
#
loop_
_entity_poly.entity_id
_entity_poly.type
_entity_poly.pdbx_seq_one_letter_code
_entity_poly.pdbx_strand_id
1 'polypeptide(L)' 'MLAYLRHNWSRIVVDAAMLAAWLLVTTLVFQWFALPWWLLYVVVFVGVVVYTRVTPSWRRPYKRQEP' A
#
# COMPACT_ATOMS: atom_id res chain seq x y z
N MET A 1 -21.05 -0.41 -5.13
CA MET A 1 -19.82 0.02 -4.43
C MET A 1 -19.58 -0.76 -3.14
N LEU A 2 -20.56 -0.86 -2.22
CA LEU A 2 -20.46 -1.66 -0.99
C LEU A 2 -20.09 -3.15 -1.22
N ALA A 3 -20.70 -3.81 -2.20
CA ALA A 3 -20.37 -5.22 -2.53
C ALA A 3 -18.92 -5.40 -3.00
N TYR A 4 -18.34 -4.40 -3.68
CA TYR A 4 -16.96 -4.40 -4.16
C TYR A 4 -15.96 -4.27 -3.00
N LEU A 5 -16.24 -3.34 -2.08
CA LEU A 5 -15.45 -3.14 -0.86
C LEU A 5 -15.53 -4.38 0.05
N ARG A 6 -16.73 -4.95 0.23
CA ARG A 6 -16.93 -6.15 1.05
C ARG A 6 -16.18 -7.36 0.49
N HIS A 7 -16.20 -7.55 -0.84
CA HIS A 7 -15.50 -8.66 -1.48
C HIS A 7 -13.97 -8.53 -1.38
N ASN A 8 -13.44 -7.31 -1.42
CA ASN A 8 -12.00 -7.05 -1.36
C ASN A 8 -11.52 -6.63 0.04
N TRP A 9 -12.37 -6.70 1.08
CA TRP A 9 -12.09 -6.15 2.41
C TRP A 9 -10.81 -6.71 3.03
N SER A 10 -10.62 -8.03 2.93
CA SER A 10 -9.39 -8.67 3.41
C SER A 10 -8.14 -8.11 2.75
N ARG A 11 -8.18 -7.85 1.43
CA ARG A 11 -7.08 -7.21 0.72
C ARG A 11 -6.88 -5.75 1.16
N ILE A 12 -7.96 -4.98 1.32
CA ILE A 12 -7.88 -3.59 1.77
C ILE A 12 -7.18 -3.50 3.13
N VAL A 13 -7.53 -4.38 4.06
CA VAL A 13 -6.91 -4.41 5.39
C VAL A 13 -5.44 -4.78 5.31
N VAL A 14 -5.07 -5.77 4.49
CA VAL A 14 -3.67 -6.17 4.27
C VAL A 14 -2.87 -5.03 3.62
N ASP A 15 -3.43 -4.39 2.60
CA ASP A 15 -2.83 -3.27 1.89
C ASP A 15 -2.57 -2.10 2.87
N ALA A 16 -3.56 -1.76 3.69
CA ALA A 16 -3.44 -0.73 4.72
C ALA A 16 -2.39 -1.09 5.80
N ALA A 17 -2.40 -2.33 6.29
CA ALA A 17 -1.44 -2.79 7.28
C ALA A 17 0.00 -2.77 6.74
N MET A 18 0.20 -3.18 5.49
CA MET A 18 1.51 -3.16 4.82
C MET A 18 2.06 -1.73 4.69
N LEU A 19 1.22 -0.79 4.24
CA LEU A 19 1.62 0.62 4.12
C LEU A 19 1.88 1.26 5.48
N ALA A 20 1.07 0.95 6.50
CA ALA A 20 1.29 1.42 7.87
C ALA A 20 2.61 0.88 8.44
N ALA A 21 2.89 -0.41 8.25
CA ALA A 21 4.14 -1.04 8.68
C ALA A 21 5.35 -0.39 7.98
N TRP A 22 5.26 -0.13 6.68
CA TRP A 22 6.31 0.58 5.93
C TRP A 22 6.58 1.98 6.50
N LEU A 23 5.53 2.77 6.75
CA LEU A 23 5.64 4.10 7.36
C LEU A 23 6.28 4.05 8.75
N LEU A 24 5.88 3.10 9.58
CA LEU A 24 6.46 2.91 10.92
C LEU A 24 7.95 2.57 10.85
N VAL A 25 8.32 1.56 10.05
CA VAL A 25 9.71 1.12 9.91
C VAL A 25 10.59 2.25 9.37
N THR A 26 10.16 2.93 8.31
CA THR A 26 10.93 4.03 7.72
C THR A 26 11.09 5.20 8.69
N THR A 27 10.04 5.55 9.44
CA THR A 27 10.10 6.60 10.46
C THR A 27 11.07 6.24 11.59
N LEU A 28 11.01 5.01 12.09
CA LEU A 28 11.92 4.52 13.14
C LEU A 28 13.37 4.52 12.68
N VAL A 29 13.64 4.07 11.46
CA VAL A 29 14.99 4.09 10.87
C VAL A 29 15.50 5.53 10.78
N PHE A 30 14.69 6.45 10.28
CA PHE A 30 15.08 7.85 10.15
C PHE A 30 15.37 8.50 11.49
N GLN A 31 14.53 8.23 12.50
CA GLN A 31 14.75 8.71 13.85
C GLN A 31 16.02 8.12 14.47
N TRP A 32 16.27 6.82 14.27
CA TRP A 32 17.45 6.13 14.81
C TRP A 32 18.77 6.65 14.24
N PHE A 33 18.78 6.96 12.94
CA PHE A 33 19.97 7.46 12.24
C PHE A 33 20.04 8.99 12.14
N ALA A 34 19.12 9.72 12.80
CA ALA A 34 19.01 11.18 12.73
C ALA A 34 19.03 11.73 11.28
N LEU A 35 18.37 11.02 10.37
CA LEU A 35 18.34 11.39 8.96
C LEU A 35 17.48 12.65 8.72
N PRO A 36 17.78 13.43 7.66
CA PRO A 36 16.95 14.56 7.27
C PRO A 36 15.50 14.14 6.98
N TRP A 37 14.53 14.80 7.62
CA TRP A 37 13.11 14.50 7.43
C TRP A 37 12.62 14.65 5.99
N TRP A 38 13.25 15.50 5.18
CA TRP A 38 12.86 15.67 3.79
C TRP A 38 13.07 14.41 2.94
N LEU A 39 14.08 13.58 3.28
CA LEU A 39 14.35 12.31 2.61
C LEU A 39 13.26 11.28 2.89
N LEU A 40 12.54 11.39 4.01
CA LEU A 40 11.45 10.47 4.36
C LEU A 40 10.33 10.57 3.33
N TYR A 41 10.01 11.77 2.83
CA TYR A 41 9.02 11.95 1.77
C TYR A 41 9.38 11.17 0.51
N VAL A 42 10.66 11.18 0.12
CA VAL A 42 11.16 10.44 -1.04
C VAL A 42 11.04 8.94 -0.80
N VAL A 43 11.45 8.44 0.36
CA VAL A 43 11.39 7.01 0.71
C VAL A 43 9.95 6.50 0.77
N VAL A 44 9.04 7.27 1.37
CA VAL A 44 7.62 6.93 1.41
C VAL A 44 7.03 6.90 0.01
N PHE A 45 7.31 7.91 -0.81
CA PHE A 45 6.84 7.95 -2.19
C PHE A 45 7.32 6.76 -3.00
N VAL A 46 8.62 6.45 -2.95
CA VAL A 46 9.20 5.29 -3.63
C VAL A 46 8.56 4.00 -3.11
N GLY A 47 8.37 3.85 -1.80
CA GLY A 47 7.70 2.70 -1.20
C GLY A 47 6.29 2.49 -1.75
N VAL A 48 5.49 3.55 -1.84
CA VAL A 48 4.13 3.50 -2.42
C VAL A 48 4.18 3.16 -3.91
N VAL A 49 5.09 3.76 -4.69
CA VAL A 49 5.24 3.45 -6.12
C VAL A 49 5.62 1.98 -6.33
N VAL A 50 6.61 1.48 -5.60
CA VAL A 50 7.01 0.07 -5.68
C VAL A 50 5.85 -0.84 -5.29
N TYR A 51 5.19 -0.54 -4.17
CA TYR A 51 4.04 -1.30 -3.70
C TYR A 51 2.92 -1.37 -4.73
N THR A 52 2.56 -0.25 -5.38
CA THR A 52 1.51 -0.22 -6.41
C THR A 52 1.89 -0.96 -7.69
N ARG A 53 3.20 -1.03 -8.02
CA ARG A 53 3.68 -1.81 -9.18
C ARG A 53 3.67 -3.31 -8.91
N VAL A 54 3.95 -3.72 -7.68
CA VAL A 54 4.04 -5.13 -7.27
C VAL A 54 2.65 -5.70 -6.94
N THR A 55 1.77 -4.88 -6.35
CA THR A 55 0.47 -5.35 -5.89
C THR A 55 -0.51 -5.46 -7.07
N PRO A 56 -1.08 -6.65 -7.33
CA PRO A 56 -2.05 -6.83 -8.40
C PRO A 56 -3.30 -5.98 -8.17
N SER A 57 -3.86 -5.42 -9.23
CA SER A 57 -5.11 -4.66 -9.16
C SER A 57 -6.24 -5.48 -8.53
N TRP A 58 -7.11 -4.80 -7.79
CA TRP A 58 -8.25 -5.44 -7.14
C TRP A 58 -9.15 -6.11 -8.19
N ARG A 59 -9.64 -7.32 -7.86
CA ARG A 59 -10.52 -8.04 -8.78
C ARG A 59 -11.88 -7.37 -8.78
N ARG A 60 -12.33 -6.99 -9.98
CA ARG A 60 -13.71 -6.59 -10.19
C ARG A 60 -14.60 -7.84 -10.14
N PRO A 61 -15.67 -7.85 -9.32
CA PRO A 61 -16.59 -8.98 -9.20
C PRO A 61 -17.40 -9.24 -10.48
N TYR A 62 -17.38 -8.31 -11.43
CA TYR A 62 -18.01 -8.43 -12.75
C TYR A 62 -16.94 -8.39 -13.84
N LYS A 63 -16.13 -9.44 -13.97
CA LYS A 63 -15.65 -9.81 -15.30
C LYS A 63 -16.67 -10.80 -15.85
N ARG A 64 -17.59 -10.28 -16.67
CA ARG A 64 -18.31 -11.11 -17.63
C ARG A 64 -17.24 -11.82 -18.45
N GLN A 65 -17.23 -13.15 -18.40
CA GLN A 65 -16.61 -13.94 -19.46
C GLN A 65 -17.40 -13.61 -20.72
N GLU A 66 -16.83 -12.78 -21.59
CA GLU A 66 -17.32 -12.73 -22.97
C GLU A 66 -16.48 -13.73 -23.78
N PRO A 67 -17.16 -14.52 -24.63
CA PRO A 67 -16.62 -15.72 -25.29
C PRO A 67 -15.47 -15.44 -26.25
#